data_AF-A0A2A3HNC8-F1
#
_entry.id   AF-A0A2A3HNC8-F1
#
_cell.length_a   1.000
_cell.length_b   1.000
_cell.length_c   1.000
_cell.angle_alpha   90.00
_cell.angle_beta   90.00
_cell.angle_gamma   90.00
#
_symmetry.space_group_name_H-M   'P 1'
#
loop_
_entity.id
_entity.type
_entity.pdbx_description
1 polymer ?
#
loop_
_entity_poly.entity_id
_entity_poly.type
_entity_poly.pdbx_seq_one_letter_code
_entity_poly.pdbx_strand_id
1 'polypeptide(L)'
;MDVSDLSVLAKELLEKDYPQLVFRYRKSVSKKEINESLSQIDPELGQTLFVEDSSIKPDGGIIEVKDDNGNWRIVLVSEAKRQGKDIENIKQGKLVGTKNDQDIMNAGNAIERAHKNISEIANFMLKESYFPYVLFLEGSNFLTKDVVVERPDGRKVSLACNSGAINRIDRLTAANYGMPINKNLCKNKIVQIDDASVMLHAASLFTQGDGRRWSIKDMIKVMMDVAKTSLQMLGRDLFKQLTKSQ
;
A
#
# COMPACT_ATOMS: atom_id res chain seq x y z
N MET A 1 -14.72 6.43 -7.82
CA MET A 1 -14.21 6.32 -6.44
C MET A 1 -12.71 6.19 -6.51
N ASP A 2 -12.01 7.06 -5.82
CA ASP A 2 -10.58 6.94 -5.61
C ASP A 2 -10.29 5.99 -4.43
N VAL A 3 -9.01 5.75 -4.16
CA VAL A 3 -8.59 4.86 -3.06
C VAL A 3 -8.96 5.41 -1.68
N SER A 4 -9.17 6.73 -1.53
CA SER A 4 -9.60 7.35 -0.28
C SER A 4 -11.09 7.10 -0.01
N ASP A 5 -11.94 7.23 -1.03
CA ASP A 5 -13.36 6.88 -0.96
C ASP A 5 -13.53 5.41 -0.54
N LEU A 6 -12.69 4.53 -1.09
CA LEU A 6 -12.71 3.10 -0.75
C LEU A 6 -12.25 2.83 0.68
N SER A 7 -11.31 3.61 1.21
CA SER A 7 -10.87 3.47 2.59
C SER A 7 -11.94 3.96 3.58
N VAL A 8 -12.68 5.01 3.24
CA VAL A 8 -13.87 5.43 4.02
C VAL A 8 -14.92 4.32 4.02
N LEU A 9 -15.21 3.74 2.84
CA LEU A 9 -16.14 2.61 2.74
C LEU A 9 -15.66 1.38 3.54
N ALA A 10 -14.36 1.07 3.50
CA ALA A 10 -13.78 -0.02 4.29
C ALA A 10 -13.95 0.24 5.80
N LYS A 11 -13.76 1.48 6.27
CA LYS A 11 -14.04 1.86 7.67
C LYS A 11 -15.50 1.61 8.03
N GLU A 12 -16.45 2.03 7.20
CA GLU A 12 -17.89 1.81 7.43
C GLU A 12 -18.24 0.31 7.49
N LEU A 13 -17.62 -0.50 6.64
CA LEU A 13 -17.78 -1.96 6.68
C LEU A 13 -17.19 -2.57 7.96
N LEU A 14 -16.05 -2.07 8.44
CA LEU A 14 -15.47 -2.49 9.72
C LEU A 14 -16.37 -2.11 10.90
N GLU A 15 -16.96 -0.92 10.90
CA GLU A 15 -17.93 -0.49 11.93
C GLU A 15 -19.18 -1.36 11.94
N LYS A 16 -19.62 -1.81 10.76
CA LYS A 16 -20.75 -2.74 10.64
C LYS A 16 -20.39 -4.15 11.15
N ASP A 17 -19.20 -4.63 10.82
CA ASP A 17 -18.74 -5.98 11.21
C ASP A 17 -18.39 -6.04 12.72
N TYR A 18 -17.95 -4.92 13.31
CA TYR A 18 -17.49 -4.81 14.70
C TYR A 18 -18.13 -3.59 15.41
N PRO A 19 -19.44 -3.62 15.69
CA PRO A 19 -20.15 -2.46 16.24
C PRO A 19 -19.70 -2.06 17.66
N GLN A 20 -18.95 -2.92 18.35
CA GLN A 20 -18.38 -2.65 19.68
C GLN A 20 -17.10 -1.82 19.62
N LEU A 21 -16.44 -1.77 18.46
CA LEU A 21 -15.16 -1.10 18.26
C LEU A 21 -15.36 0.28 17.66
N VAL A 22 -14.50 1.22 18.05
CA VAL A 22 -14.51 2.58 17.54
C VAL A 22 -13.40 2.74 16.50
N PHE A 23 -13.78 3.09 15.28
CA PHE A 23 -12.85 3.34 14.19
C PHE A 23 -12.77 4.83 13.85
N ARG A 24 -11.63 5.27 13.31
CA ARG A 24 -11.50 6.59 12.70
C ARG A 24 -10.70 6.52 11.40
N TYR A 25 -10.94 7.50 10.55
CA TYR A 25 -10.19 7.71 9.30
C TYR A 25 -9.39 9.00 9.39
N ARG A 26 -8.13 8.95 8.97
CA ARG A 26 -7.22 10.09 8.88
C ARG A 26 -6.62 10.20 7.49
N LYS A 27 -6.42 11.43 7.02
CA LYS A 27 -5.76 11.69 5.72
C LYS A 27 -4.23 11.79 5.83
N SER A 28 -3.71 11.98 7.04
CA SER A 28 -2.30 12.26 7.25
C SER A 28 -1.83 11.90 8.65
N VAL A 29 -0.51 11.67 8.74
CA VAL A 29 0.24 11.56 10.01
C VAL A 29 1.38 12.58 9.95
N SER A 30 1.53 13.35 11.02
CA SER A 30 2.61 14.32 11.12
C SER A 30 3.95 13.63 11.42
N LYS A 31 5.05 14.24 10.99
CA LYS A 31 6.39 13.73 11.31
C LYS A 31 6.67 13.74 12.80
N LYS A 32 6.08 14.69 13.54
CA LYS A 32 6.12 14.78 14.99
C LYS A 32 5.52 13.53 15.67
N GLU A 33 4.34 13.08 15.24
CA GLU A 33 3.73 11.85 15.76
C GLU A 33 4.61 10.61 15.51
N ILE A 34 5.25 10.52 14.34
CA ILE A 34 6.18 9.42 14.02
C ILE A 34 7.37 9.44 14.97
N ASN A 35 7.98 10.61 15.14
CA ASN A 35 9.12 10.82 16.02
C ASN A 35 8.79 10.51 17.48
N GLU A 36 7.61 10.93 17.96
CA GLU A 36 7.12 10.62 19.32
C GLU A 36 6.88 9.11 19.52
N SER A 37 6.42 8.39 18.50
CA SER A 37 6.28 6.92 18.56
C SER A 37 7.64 6.23 18.62
N LEU A 38 8.62 6.73 17.84
CA LEU A 38 9.99 6.21 17.82
C LEU A 38 10.72 6.45 19.16
N SER A 39 10.59 7.64 19.74
CA SER A 39 11.27 7.98 21.00
C SER A 39 10.74 7.21 22.21
N GLN A 40 9.51 6.69 22.15
CA GLN A 40 8.98 5.74 23.14
C GLN A 40 9.66 4.37 23.09
N ILE A 41 10.29 4.02 21.96
CA ILE A 41 10.99 2.74 21.77
C ILE A 41 12.45 2.89 22.19
N ASP A 42 13.11 3.96 21.75
CA ASP A 42 14.49 4.26 22.09
C ASP A 42 14.73 5.79 22.10
N PRO A 43 15.33 6.36 23.16
CA PRO A 43 15.57 7.81 23.27
C PRO A 43 16.41 8.43 22.16
N GLU A 44 17.20 7.66 21.41
CA GLU A 44 18.00 8.14 20.29
C GLU A 44 17.22 8.21 18.96
N LEU A 45 16.01 7.63 18.89
CA LEU A 45 15.19 7.64 17.69
C LEU A 45 14.23 8.84 17.66
N GLY A 46 13.85 9.27 16.45
CA GLY A 46 12.87 10.36 16.27
C GLY A 46 13.39 11.78 16.59
N GLN A 47 14.70 11.99 16.64
CA GLN A 47 15.29 13.25 17.15
C GLN A 47 15.24 14.43 16.17
N THR A 48 15.06 14.18 14.87
CA THR A 48 15.18 15.22 13.85
C THR A 48 13.82 15.69 13.31
N LEU A 49 13.59 16.99 13.33
CA LEU A 49 12.45 17.66 12.69
C LEU A 49 12.87 19.05 12.23
N PHE A 50 13.11 19.23 10.93
CA PHE A 50 13.55 20.52 10.36
C PHE A 50 12.38 21.43 9.94
N VAL A 51 11.22 20.83 9.66
CA VAL A 51 10.00 21.51 9.22
C VAL A 51 8.87 21.03 10.13
N GLU A 52 8.37 21.91 10.99
CA GLU A 52 7.48 21.56 12.10
C GLU A 52 6.14 20.97 11.63
N ASP A 53 5.61 21.45 10.51
CA ASP A 53 4.34 21.02 9.92
C ASP A 53 4.49 19.86 8.90
N SER A 54 5.69 19.25 8.84
CA SER A 54 5.96 18.12 7.96
C SER A 54 5.03 16.94 8.26
N SER A 55 4.47 16.35 7.20
CA SER A 55 3.52 15.23 7.29
C SER A 55 3.61 14.31 6.07
N ILE A 56 3.17 13.07 6.25
CA ILE A 56 2.90 12.15 5.15
C ILE A 56 1.39 12.04 4.92
N LYS A 57 1.03 11.88 3.65
CA LYS A 57 -0.36 11.80 3.18
C LYS A 57 -0.46 10.62 2.21
N PRO A 58 -0.71 9.39 2.72
CA PRO A 58 -1.03 8.25 1.85
C PRO A 58 -2.31 8.56 1.10
N ASP A 59 -2.36 8.29 -0.21
CA ASP A 59 -3.49 8.69 -1.07
C ASP A 59 -4.82 8.11 -0.59
N GLY A 60 -4.82 6.90 -0.01
CA GLY A 60 -6.00 6.26 0.55
C GLY A 60 -6.20 6.51 2.04
N GLY A 61 -5.34 7.30 2.67
CA GLY A 61 -5.40 7.61 4.09
C GLY A 61 -5.10 6.41 5.00
N ILE A 62 -5.55 6.55 6.25
CA ILE A 62 -5.19 5.69 7.37
C ILE A 62 -6.47 5.41 8.16
N ILE A 63 -6.74 4.13 8.43
CA ILE A 63 -7.83 3.70 9.31
C ILE A 63 -7.19 3.23 10.62
N GLU A 64 -7.75 3.67 11.74
CA GLU A 64 -7.33 3.25 13.08
C GLU A 64 -8.52 2.73 13.87
N VAL A 65 -8.26 1.84 14.82
CA VAL A 65 -9.19 1.37 15.84
C VAL A 65 -8.72 1.84 17.22
N LYS A 66 -9.64 2.16 18.12
CA LYS A 66 -9.31 2.48 19.51
C LYS A 66 -9.19 1.20 20.34
N ASP A 67 -8.05 0.99 20.99
CA ASP A 67 -7.82 -0.16 21.85
C ASP A 67 -8.39 0.00 23.25
N ASP A 68 -8.34 -1.07 24.05
CA ASP A 68 -8.89 -1.15 25.41
C ASP A 68 -8.22 -0.17 26.39
N ASN A 69 -7.02 0.32 26.06
CA ASN A 69 -6.28 1.31 26.83
C ASN A 69 -6.53 2.74 26.32
N GLY A 70 -7.35 2.89 25.29
CA GLY A 70 -7.72 4.15 24.68
C GLY A 70 -6.74 4.65 23.61
N ASN A 71 -5.74 3.86 23.23
CA ASN A 71 -4.79 4.23 22.19
C ASN A 71 -5.37 3.94 20.80
N TRP A 72 -5.00 4.77 19.82
CA TRP A 72 -5.37 4.51 18.43
C TRP A 72 -4.32 3.62 17.77
N ARG A 73 -4.78 2.54 17.14
CA ARG A 73 -3.94 1.51 16.51
C ARG A 73 -4.29 1.45 15.02
N ILE A 74 -3.31 1.61 14.14
CA ILE A 74 -3.55 1.59 12.69
C ILE A 74 -3.98 0.21 12.26
N VAL A 75 -5.11 0.09 11.55
CA VAL A 75 -5.58 -1.18 10.98
C VAL A 75 -5.48 -1.22 9.46
N LEU A 76 -5.33 -0.09 8.79
CA LEU A 76 -5.11 -0.03 7.35
C LEU A 76 -4.41 1.25 6.95
N VAL A 77 -3.40 1.15 6.09
CA VAL A 77 -2.90 2.26 5.27
C VAL A 77 -2.98 1.84 3.82
N SER A 78 -3.59 2.65 2.97
CA SER A 78 -3.73 2.32 1.56
C SER A 78 -3.21 3.42 0.65
N GLU A 79 -2.61 3.02 -0.46
CA GLU A 79 -2.09 3.91 -1.48
C GLU A 79 -2.30 3.28 -2.86
N ALA A 80 -2.61 4.10 -3.87
CA ALA A 80 -2.78 3.64 -5.23
C ALA A 80 -1.85 4.41 -6.16
N LYS A 81 -1.02 3.71 -6.92
CA LYS A 81 -0.09 4.30 -7.87
C LYS A 81 -0.37 3.79 -9.27
N ARG A 82 -0.53 4.74 -10.19
CA ARG A 82 -0.73 4.48 -11.61
C ARG A 82 0.48 4.92 -12.41
N GLN A 83 1.08 4.01 -13.18
CA GLN A 83 2.21 4.32 -14.06
C GLN A 83 2.16 3.50 -15.36
N GLY A 84 2.55 4.14 -16.46
CA GLY A 84 2.49 3.57 -17.80
C GLY A 84 1.09 3.70 -18.41
N LYS A 85 1.00 4.47 -19.50
CA LYS A 85 -0.24 4.71 -20.26
C LYS A 85 -0.23 4.01 -21.63
N ASP A 86 0.68 3.05 -21.82
CA ASP A 86 0.92 2.45 -23.13
C ASP A 86 -0.33 1.74 -23.66
N ILE A 87 -1.05 1.01 -22.81
CA ILE A 87 -2.31 0.35 -23.19
C ILE A 87 -3.34 1.37 -23.69
N GLU A 88 -3.54 2.49 -22.98
CA GLU A 88 -4.49 3.52 -23.42
C GLU A 88 -4.04 4.25 -24.69
N ASN A 89 -2.75 4.56 -24.81
CA ASN A 89 -2.19 5.23 -25.99
C ASN A 89 -2.34 4.35 -27.24
N ILE A 90 -2.01 3.06 -27.14
CA ILE A 90 -2.12 2.10 -28.24
C ILE A 90 -3.59 1.97 -28.68
N LYS A 91 -4.53 1.82 -27.75
CA LYS A 91 -5.97 1.77 -28.05
C LYS A 91 -6.50 3.03 -28.75
N GLN A 92 -5.89 4.18 -28.48
CA GLN A 92 -6.24 5.46 -29.10
C GLN A 92 -5.48 5.71 -30.42
N GLY A 93 -4.58 4.80 -30.83
CA GLY A 93 -3.71 5.01 -31.98
C GLY A 93 -2.66 6.11 -31.78
N LYS A 94 -2.42 6.54 -30.55
CA LYS A 94 -1.48 7.61 -30.22
C LYS A 94 -0.05 7.06 -30.20
N LEU A 95 0.83 7.70 -30.97
CA LEU A 95 2.27 7.48 -30.89
C LEU A 95 2.90 8.38 -29.81
N VAL A 96 4.03 7.93 -29.29
CA VAL A 96 4.78 8.54 -28.18
C VAL A 96 6.26 8.66 -28.55
N GLY A 97 7.08 9.14 -27.60
CA GLY A 97 8.49 9.44 -27.81
C GLY A 97 8.71 10.87 -28.31
N THR A 98 9.94 11.37 -28.24
CA THR A 98 10.28 12.77 -28.60
C THR A 98 9.92 13.10 -30.04
N LYS A 99 9.94 12.11 -30.93
CA LYS A 99 9.58 12.23 -32.35
C LYS A 99 8.14 11.79 -32.66
N ASN A 100 7.35 11.39 -31.66
CA ASN A 100 6.01 10.82 -31.81
C ASN A 100 5.94 9.65 -32.82
N ASP A 101 6.93 8.76 -32.76
CA ASP A 101 7.15 7.66 -33.69
C ASP A 101 7.13 6.26 -33.03
N GLN A 102 6.91 6.20 -31.71
CA GLN A 102 6.95 4.95 -30.94
C GLN A 102 5.57 4.55 -30.43
N ASP A 103 5.32 3.25 -30.27
CA ASP A 103 4.10 2.74 -29.63
C ASP A 103 4.17 2.70 -28.10
N ILE A 104 5.39 2.62 -27.57
CA ILE A 104 5.66 2.34 -26.16
C ILE A 104 6.59 3.43 -25.64
N MET A 105 6.26 3.99 -24.48
CA MET A 105 7.11 4.93 -23.78
C MET A 105 8.05 4.18 -22.83
N ASN A 106 9.33 4.53 -22.84
CA ASN A 106 10.26 4.05 -21.82
C ASN A 106 9.78 4.50 -20.43
N ALA A 107 9.60 3.53 -19.53
CA ALA A 107 9.03 3.81 -18.22
C ALA A 107 9.97 4.66 -17.34
N GLY A 108 9.42 5.67 -16.68
CA GLY A 108 10.13 6.47 -15.67
C GLY A 108 10.33 5.73 -14.35
N ASN A 109 10.86 6.43 -13.35
CA ASN A 109 11.16 5.91 -12.01
C ASN A 109 10.34 6.58 -10.88
N ALA A 110 9.30 7.34 -11.21
CA ALA A 110 8.52 8.09 -10.22
C ALA A 110 7.87 7.22 -9.14
N ILE A 111 7.66 5.92 -9.42
CA ILE A 111 7.13 4.92 -8.49
C ILE A 111 8.02 4.67 -7.28
N GLU A 112 9.34 4.91 -7.37
CA GLU A 112 10.29 4.72 -6.26
C GLU A 112 9.94 5.58 -5.04
N ARG A 113 9.22 6.69 -5.23
CA ARG A 113 8.75 7.56 -4.14
C ARG A 113 7.80 6.86 -3.16
N ALA A 114 7.19 5.73 -3.53
CA ALA A 114 6.34 4.96 -2.64
C ALA A 114 7.10 4.46 -1.40
N HIS A 115 8.40 4.12 -1.54
CA HIS A 115 9.24 3.65 -0.44
C HIS A 115 9.32 4.63 0.73
N LYS A 116 9.25 5.93 0.46
CA LYS A 116 9.28 6.96 1.51
C LYS A 116 8.09 6.81 2.46
N ASN A 117 6.86 6.74 1.95
CA ASN A 117 5.67 6.60 2.79
C ASN A 117 5.63 5.24 3.50
N ILE A 118 6.08 4.17 2.83
CA ILE A 118 6.21 2.83 3.44
C ILE A 118 7.15 2.87 4.64
N SER A 119 8.33 3.47 4.48
CA SER A 119 9.33 3.58 5.55
C SER A 119 8.82 4.42 6.73
N GLU A 120 8.12 5.53 6.44
CA GLU A 120 7.55 6.39 7.48
C GLU A 120 6.48 5.68 8.31
N ILE A 121 5.59 4.91 7.68
CA ILE A 121 4.59 4.11 8.41
C ILE A 121 5.26 2.93 9.14
N ALA A 122 6.29 2.31 8.56
CA ALA A 122 7.02 1.23 9.22
C ALA A 122 7.69 1.73 10.50
N ASN A 123 8.29 2.92 10.47
CA ASN A 123 8.84 3.59 11.64
C ASN A 123 7.75 3.92 12.67
N PHE A 124 6.60 4.45 12.21
CA PHE A 124 5.50 4.79 13.12
C PHE A 124 4.94 3.56 13.85
N MET A 125 4.93 2.42 13.16
CA MET A 125 4.43 1.13 13.65
C MET A 125 5.55 0.19 14.13
N LEU A 126 6.75 0.70 14.43
CA LEU A 126 7.91 -0.15 14.75
C LEU A 126 7.69 -1.08 15.96
N LYS A 127 6.83 -0.67 16.91
CA LYS A 127 6.42 -1.47 18.09
C LYS A 127 5.33 -2.50 17.79
N GLU A 128 4.76 -2.49 16.60
CA GLU A 128 3.65 -3.35 16.21
C GLU A 128 4.16 -4.67 15.61
N SER A 129 3.42 -5.76 15.82
CA SER A 129 3.73 -7.08 15.26
C SER A 129 3.06 -7.33 13.89
N TYR A 130 2.55 -6.28 13.27
CA TYR A 130 1.85 -6.29 11.99
C TYR A 130 2.05 -4.97 11.25
N PHE A 131 1.90 -5.00 9.92
CA PHE A 131 2.15 -3.88 9.03
C PHE A 131 1.11 -3.83 7.90
N PRO A 132 -0.03 -3.13 8.09
CA PRO A 132 -1.16 -3.15 7.17
C PRO A 132 -1.04 -2.12 6.05
N TYR A 133 0.14 -2.02 5.43
CA TYR A 133 0.37 -1.13 4.31
C TYR A 133 0.02 -1.83 3.00
N VAL A 134 -0.96 -1.31 2.28
CA VAL A 134 -1.40 -1.84 0.98
C VAL A 134 -1.07 -0.85 -0.13
N LEU A 135 -0.29 -1.31 -1.12
CA LEU A 135 0.02 -0.54 -2.31
C LEU A 135 -0.63 -1.18 -3.54
N PHE A 136 -1.62 -0.51 -4.10
CA PHE A 136 -2.28 -0.90 -5.34
C PHE A 136 -1.57 -0.29 -6.54
N LEU A 137 -1.16 -1.16 -7.47
CA LEU A 137 -0.44 -0.80 -8.70
C LEU A 137 -1.36 -0.99 -9.90
N GLU A 138 -1.39 0.02 -10.77
CA GLU A 138 -2.18 0.03 -12.00
C GLU A 138 -1.36 0.56 -13.18
N GLY A 139 -1.55 -0.06 -14.35
CA GLY A 139 -1.03 0.43 -15.62
C GLY A 139 0.01 -0.49 -16.24
N SER A 140 0.41 -0.11 -17.45
CA SER A 140 1.29 -0.93 -18.30
C SER A 140 2.69 -1.15 -17.73
N ASN A 141 3.14 -0.36 -16.75
CA ASN A 141 4.45 -0.58 -16.12
C ASN A 141 4.43 -1.66 -15.02
N PHE A 142 3.26 -2.23 -14.69
CA PHE A 142 3.09 -3.21 -13.63
C PHE A 142 2.46 -4.52 -14.11
N LEU A 143 2.74 -4.90 -15.35
CA LEU A 143 2.29 -6.16 -15.93
C LEU A 143 2.94 -7.36 -15.25
N THR A 144 2.16 -8.42 -15.04
CA THR A 144 2.68 -9.72 -14.56
C THR A 144 2.42 -10.85 -15.57
N LYS A 145 1.78 -10.52 -16.70
CA LYS A 145 1.60 -11.38 -17.86
C LYS A 145 1.67 -10.52 -19.12
N ASP A 146 2.03 -11.14 -20.23
CA ASP A 146 2.07 -10.45 -21.51
C ASP A 146 0.67 -10.00 -21.93
N VAL A 147 0.60 -8.83 -22.55
CA VAL A 147 -0.65 -8.23 -23.03
C VAL A 147 -0.50 -7.84 -24.49
N VAL A 148 -1.46 -8.25 -25.31
CA VAL A 148 -1.56 -7.80 -26.70
C VAL A 148 -2.66 -6.76 -26.79
N VAL A 149 -2.35 -5.60 -27.35
CA VAL A 149 -3.28 -4.49 -27.54
C VAL A 149 -3.38 -4.19 -29.03
N GLU A 150 -4.61 -4.16 -29.54
CA GLU A 150 -4.90 -3.80 -30.92
C GLU A 150 -5.10 -2.29 -31.06
N ARG A 151 -4.45 -1.71 -32.07
CA ARG A 151 -4.60 -0.30 -32.46
C ARG A 151 -5.83 -0.12 -33.35
N PRO A 152 -6.34 1.12 -33.51
CA PRO A 152 -7.45 1.41 -34.43
C PRO A 152 -7.17 1.04 -35.89
N ASP A 153 -5.90 0.95 -36.30
CA ASP A 153 -5.46 0.54 -37.64
C ASP A 153 -5.37 -1.00 -37.81
N GLY A 154 -5.78 -1.77 -36.79
CA GLY A 154 -5.74 -3.24 -36.77
C GLY A 154 -4.38 -3.84 -36.39
N ARG A 155 -3.34 -3.01 -36.23
CA ARG A 155 -2.01 -3.50 -35.83
C ARG A 155 -2.00 -3.94 -34.37
N LYS A 156 -1.45 -5.13 -34.11
CA LYS A 156 -1.30 -5.68 -32.77
C LYS A 156 0.05 -5.33 -32.17
N VAL A 157 0.05 -4.70 -31.01
CA VAL A 157 1.25 -4.35 -30.24
C VAL A 157 1.33 -5.26 -29.01
N SER A 158 2.46 -5.96 -28.87
CA SER A 158 2.70 -6.85 -27.74
C SER A 158 3.50 -6.15 -26.66
N LEU A 159 2.98 -6.15 -25.42
CA LEU A 159 3.62 -5.64 -24.23
C LEU A 159 4.12 -6.83 -23.40
N ALA A 160 5.43 -7.10 -23.45
CA ALA A 160 6.04 -8.17 -22.69
C ALA A 160 6.22 -7.76 -21.23
N CYS A 161 5.73 -8.56 -20.29
CA CYS A 161 5.80 -8.23 -18.87
C CYS A 161 7.23 -8.26 -18.32
N ASN A 162 8.13 -9.04 -18.93
CA ASN A 162 9.55 -9.13 -18.55
C ASN A 162 10.44 -8.06 -19.22
N SER A 163 9.86 -7.11 -19.97
CA SER A 163 10.64 -6.06 -20.64
C SER A 163 11.05 -4.96 -19.66
N GLY A 164 12.37 -4.77 -19.50
CA GLY A 164 12.94 -3.67 -18.70
C GLY A 164 12.64 -2.27 -19.25
N ALA A 165 12.18 -2.15 -20.49
CA ALA A 165 11.71 -0.87 -21.04
C ALA A 165 10.37 -0.42 -20.40
N ILE A 166 9.58 -1.39 -19.93
CA ILE A 166 8.19 -1.17 -19.47
C ILE A 166 8.06 -1.45 -17.98
N ASN A 167 8.50 -2.62 -17.50
CA ASN A 167 8.18 -3.11 -16.17
C ASN A 167 8.96 -2.35 -15.09
N ARG A 168 8.27 -1.96 -14.02
CA ARG A 168 8.83 -1.26 -12.85
C ARG A 168 8.46 -1.93 -11.52
N ILE A 169 7.91 -3.14 -11.52
CA ILE A 169 7.58 -3.88 -10.29
C ILE A 169 8.82 -4.10 -9.42
N ASP A 170 9.96 -4.44 -10.02
CA ASP A 170 11.22 -4.65 -9.28
C ASP A 170 11.73 -3.39 -8.56
N ARG A 171 11.21 -2.20 -8.92
CA ARG A 171 11.49 -0.97 -8.16
C ARG A 171 10.76 -0.93 -6.81
N LEU A 172 9.85 -1.87 -6.54
CA LEU A 172 9.03 -1.94 -5.34
C LEU A 172 9.26 -3.20 -4.51
N THR A 173 9.83 -4.28 -5.07
CA THR A 173 10.00 -5.57 -4.39
C THR A 173 10.90 -5.49 -3.14
N ALA A 174 11.73 -4.46 -3.02
CA ALA A 174 12.46 -4.18 -1.77
C ALA A 174 11.51 -3.88 -0.59
N ALA A 175 10.33 -3.30 -0.84
CA ALA A 175 9.36 -2.94 0.20
C ALA A 175 8.69 -4.15 0.86
N ASN A 176 8.81 -5.34 0.25
CA ASN A 176 8.28 -6.58 0.78
C ASN A 176 9.32 -7.70 0.81
N TYR A 177 10.61 -7.36 0.74
CA TYR A 177 11.73 -8.31 0.80
C TYR A 177 11.69 -9.40 -0.28
N GLY A 178 11.08 -9.11 -1.44
CA GLY A 178 10.90 -10.09 -2.52
C GLY A 178 9.87 -11.18 -2.19
N MET A 179 9.05 -11.02 -1.16
CA MET A 179 7.93 -11.91 -0.87
C MET A 179 6.87 -11.83 -1.98
N PRO A 180 5.97 -12.83 -2.12
CA PRO A 180 4.98 -12.85 -3.19
C PRO A 180 4.10 -11.58 -3.22
N ILE A 181 3.97 -10.99 -4.39
CA ILE A 181 2.96 -9.95 -4.68
C ILE A 181 1.55 -10.55 -4.70
N ASN A 182 0.53 -9.70 -4.70
CA ASN A 182 -0.88 -10.08 -4.64
C ASN A 182 -1.23 -10.94 -3.42
N LYS A 183 -0.52 -10.70 -2.31
CA LYS A 183 -0.69 -11.42 -1.05
C LYS A 183 -0.78 -10.44 0.10
N ASN A 184 -1.65 -10.76 1.05
CA ASN A 184 -1.70 -10.09 2.34
C ASN A 184 -0.47 -10.50 3.17
N LEU A 185 0.41 -9.54 3.39
CA LEU A 185 1.65 -9.65 4.16
C LEU A 185 1.57 -8.90 5.50
N CYS A 186 0.35 -8.60 5.96
CA CYS A 186 0.11 -7.78 7.15
C CYS A 186 0.76 -8.34 8.42
N LYS A 187 0.80 -9.65 8.61
CA LYS A 187 1.50 -10.24 9.78
C LYS A 187 3.01 -10.15 9.58
N ASN A 188 3.70 -9.44 10.47
CA ASN A 188 5.15 -9.30 10.38
C ASN A 188 5.84 -10.67 10.48
N LYS A 189 6.90 -10.85 9.69
CA LYS A 189 7.73 -12.05 9.74
C LYS A 189 8.92 -11.79 10.65
N ILE A 190 9.20 -12.70 11.58
CA ILE A 190 10.44 -12.67 12.36
C ILE A 190 11.40 -13.67 11.72
N VAL A 191 12.62 -13.21 11.43
CA VAL A 191 13.72 -14.04 10.93
C VAL A 191 14.82 -14.13 11.98
N GLN A 192 15.44 -15.29 12.08
CA GLN A 192 16.61 -15.50 12.93
C GLN A 192 17.86 -15.38 12.06
N ILE A 193 18.82 -14.56 12.50
CA ILE A 193 20.12 -14.37 11.87
C ILE A 193 21.15 -14.57 12.97
N ASP A 194 21.80 -15.72 12.99
CA ASP A 194 22.66 -16.17 14.09
C ASP A 194 21.93 -16.03 15.43
N ASP A 195 22.45 -15.20 16.34
CA ASP A 195 21.85 -14.94 17.66
C ASP A 195 20.82 -13.80 17.67
N ALA A 196 20.56 -13.16 16.53
CA ALA A 196 19.66 -12.01 16.40
C ALA A 196 18.28 -12.38 15.83
N SER A 197 17.23 -11.84 16.45
CA SER A 197 15.85 -11.87 15.93
C SER A 197 15.51 -10.55 15.27
N VAL A 198 15.15 -10.57 13.98
CA VAL A 198 14.78 -9.36 13.22
C VAL A 198 13.34 -9.45 12.75
N MET A 199 12.54 -8.43 13.06
CA MET A 199 11.15 -8.31 12.61
C MET A 199 11.08 -7.54 11.28
N LEU A 200 10.41 -8.13 10.30
CA LEU A 200 10.27 -7.60 8.94
C LEU A 200 8.88 -6.98 8.76
N HIS A 201 8.85 -5.71 8.36
CA HIS A 201 7.64 -4.95 8.03
C HIS A 201 7.44 -4.99 6.50
N ALA A 202 6.73 -5.99 6.00
CA ALA A 202 6.56 -6.22 4.56
C ALA A 202 5.29 -5.55 4.02
N ALA A 203 5.41 -4.58 3.12
CA ALA A 203 4.25 -3.97 2.47
C ALA A 203 3.51 -5.01 1.60
N SER A 204 2.19 -4.97 1.61
CA SER A 204 1.36 -5.81 0.75
C SER A 204 1.20 -5.15 -0.62
N LEU A 205 1.97 -5.63 -1.60
CA LEU A 205 1.98 -5.11 -2.97
C LEU A 205 0.95 -5.85 -3.82
N PHE A 206 -0.02 -5.13 -4.39
CA PHE A 206 -1.04 -5.68 -5.27
C PHE A 206 -0.98 -5.02 -6.65
N THR A 207 -1.04 -5.81 -7.72
CA THR A 207 -1.10 -5.33 -9.11
C THR A 207 -2.19 -6.03 -9.92
N GLN A 208 -2.83 -5.29 -10.82
CA GLN A 208 -3.62 -5.88 -11.91
C GLN A 208 -2.67 -6.30 -13.04
N GLY A 209 -2.38 -7.60 -13.10
CA GLY A 209 -1.34 -8.16 -13.96
C GLY A 209 -1.52 -7.95 -15.48
N ASP A 210 -2.72 -7.59 -15.94
CA ASP A 210 -3.01 -7.20 -17.33
C ASP A 210 -3.01 -5.69 -17.58
N GLY A 211 -2.61 -4.88 -16.60
CA GLY A 211 -2.57 -3.43 -16.68
C GLY A 211 -3.94 -2.77 -16.74
N ARG A 212 -5.02 -3.53 -16.48
CA ARG A 212 -6.37 -2.96 -16.36
C ARG A 212 -6.52 -2.18 -15.07
N ARG A 213 -7.58 -1.38 -15.04
CA ARG A 213 -7.96 -0.65 -13.84
C ARG A 213 -8.45 -1.59 -12.74
N TRP A 214 -8.17 -1.21 -11.50
CA TRP A 214 -8.72 -1.92 -10.35
C TRP A 214 -10.24 -1.82 -10.30
N SER A 215 -10.90 -2.92 -9.96
CA SER A 215 -12.32 -2.88 -9.60
C SER A 215 -12.48 -2.45 -8.15
N ILE A 216 -13.53 -1.68 -7.88
CA ILE A 216 -13.92 -1.24 -6.52
C ILE A 216 -14.04 -2.45 -5.59
N LYS A 217 -14.70 -3.51 -6.07
CA LYS A 217 -14.96 -4.73 -5.30
C LYS A 217 -13.65 -5.44 -4.88
N ASP A 218 -12.69 -5.54 -5.80
CA ASP A 218 -11.42 -6.23 -5.52
C ASP A 218 -10.55 -5.42 -4.57
N MET A 219 -10.48 -4.11 -4.72
CA MET A 219 -9.75 -3.24 -3.79
C MET A 219 -10.33 -3.32 -2.39
N ILE A 220 -11.66 -3.21 -2.24
CA ILE A 220 -12.33 -3.34 -0.94
C ILE A 220 -12.07 -4.72 -0.32
N LYS A 221 -12.13 -5.79 -1.13
CA LYS A 221 -11.83 -7.14 -0.63
C LYS A 221 -10.43 -7.22 -0.02
N VAL A 222 -9.42 -6.66 -0.71
CA VAL A 222 -8.04 -6.62 -0.21
C VAL A 222 -7.91 -5.76 1.04
N MET A 223 -8.49 -4.56 1.04
CA MET A 223 -8.46 -3.65 2.19
C MET A 223 -9.08 -4.30 3.43
N MET A 224 -10.24 -4.94 3.28
CA MET A 224 -10.92 -5.62 4.37
C MET A 224 -10.16 -6.85 4.87
N ASP A 225 -9.53 -7.61 3.99
CA ASP A 225 -8.69 -8.76 4.36
C ASP A 225 -7.49 -8.33 5.23
N VAL A 226 -6.79 -7.28 4.80
CA VAL A 226 -5.66 -6.70 5.54
C VAL A 226 -6.11 -6.12 6.88
N ALA A 227 -7.20 -5.34 6.89
CA ALA A 227 -7.71 -4.73 8.12
C ALA A 227 -8.20 -5.77 9.13
N LYS A 228 -8.88 -6.84 8.68
CA LYS A 228 -9.28 -7.95 9.55
C LYS A 228 -8.06 -8.68 10.10
N THR A 229 -6.99 -8.82 9.33
CA THR A 229 -5.72 -9.38 9.82
C THR A 229 -5.12 -8.50 10.92
N SER A 230 -5.14 -7.17 10.77
CA SER A 230 -4.71 -6.24 11.84
C SER A 230 -5.52 -6.41 13.12
N LEU A 231 -6.85 -6.49 13.01
CA LEU A 231 -7.72 -6.69 14.17
C LEU A 231 -7.43 -8.03 14.88
N GLN A 232 -7.15 -9.10 14.13
CA GLN A 232 -6.71 -10.37 14.70
C GLN A 232 -5.39 -10.23 15.48
N MET A 233 -4.42 -9.51 14.93
CA MET A 233 -3.14 -9.25 15.59
C MET A 233 -3.28 -8.37 16.85
N LEU A 234 -4.29 -7.50 16.86
CA LEU A 234 -4.66 -6.65 17.99
C LEU A 234 -5.60 -7.32 18.99
N GLY A 235 -6.00 -8.59 18.79
CA GLY A 235 -7.10 -9.21 19.55
C GLY A 235 -6.96 -9.12 21.07
N ARG A 236 -5.74 -9.20 21.60
CA ARG A 236 -5.46 -9.06 23.05
C ARG A 236 -5.77 -7.65 23.60
N ASP A 237 -5.62 -6.64 22.76
CA ASP A 237 -5.79 -5.22 23.11
C ASP A 237 -7.22 -4.73 22.80
N LEU A 238 -8.06 -5.58 22.21
CA LEU A 238 -9.45 -5.28 21.87
C LEU A 238 -10.45 -6.16 22.63
N PHE A 239 -9.96 -7.12 23.42
CA PHE A 239 -10.78 -8.16 24.03
C PHE A 239 -11.85 -7.58 24.96
N LYS A 240 -11.53 -6.60 25.80
CA LYS A 240 -12.48 -6.04 26.77
C LYS A 240 -13.64 -5.34 26.06
N GLN A 241 -13.37 -4.59 24.99
CA GLN A 241 -14.44 -3.96 24.20
C GLN A 241 -15.32 -5.01 23.51
N LEU A 242 -14.71 -6.07 22.95
CA LEU A 242 -15.45 -7.13 22.25
C LEU A 242 -16.32 -7.99 23.18
N THR A 243 -15.92 -8.21 24.44
CA THR A 243 -16.68 -9.05 25.38
C THR A 243 -17.63 -8.30 26.31
N LYS A 244 -17.47 -6.97 26.48
CA LYS A 244 -18.37 -6.16 27.33
C LYS A 244 -19.79 -6.00 26.77
N SER A 245 -20.00 -6.35 25.51
CA SER A 245 -21.31 -6.28 24.83
C SER A 245 -22.04 -7.61 24.80
N GLN A 246 -21.61 -8.62 25.58
CA GLN A 246 -22.35 -9.84 25.86
C GLN A 246 -23.05 -9.78 27.22
#